data_AF-A0A060WKG6-F1
#
_entry.id   AF-A0A060WKG6-F1
#
_cell.length_a   1.000
_cell.length_b   1.000
_cell.length_c   1.000
_cell.angle_alpha   90.00
_cell.angle_beta   90.00
_cell.angle_gamma   90.00
#
_symmetry.space_group_name_H-M   'P 1'
#
loop_
_entity.id
_entity.type
_entity.pdbx_description
1 polymer ?
#
loop_
_entity_poly.entity_id
_entity_poly.type
_entity_poly.pdbx_seq_one_letter_code
_entity_poly.pdbx_strand_id
1 'polypeptide(L)'
;MALIPSQVLRVAILLSYFSILCNYKAIDMPAHQTYGGSWKFLTFIDLVIQAVFFGVCVLTDLSRLLTKGSENQEQDRQLRKLIGLRDWMMAVLAFPVGVFVVTMFWTLYLYDRDLVYPRLLDNFIPQWLNHGMHTTVLPFIIIEMRTTHHQYPSKPCGTIAVCSFAVGYVICTVVSKIL
;
A
#
# COMPACT_ATOMS: atom_id res chain seq x y z
N MET A 1 -25.73 -3.74 15.52
CA MET A 1 -24.95 -3.86 14.27
C MET A 1 -23.71 -4.67 14.58
N ALA A 2 -23.58 -5.86 14.00
CA ALA A 2 -22.40 -6.71 14.21
C ALA A 2 -21.18 -6.01 13.59
N LEU A 3 -20.36 -5.36 14.42
CA LEU A 3 -19.06 -4.83 13.98
C LEU A 3 -18.23 -6.06 13.56
N ILE A 4 -17.88 -6.15 12.28
CA ILE A 4 -16.89 -7.14 11.83
C ILE A 4 -15.64 -6.96 12.70
N PRO A 5 -15.09 -8.02 13.32
CA PRO A 5 -13.87 -7.90 14.08
C PRO A 5 -12.79 -7.30 13.19
N SER A 6 -12.11 -6.23 13.65
CA SER A 6 -11.12 -5.50 12.83
C SER A 6 -10.04 -6.41 12.23
N GLN A 7 -9.77 -7.53 12.91
CA GLN A 7 -8.88 -8.61 12.49
C GLN A 7 -9.33 -9.26 11.18
N VAL A 8 -10.62 -9.63 11.07
CA VAL A 8 -11.19 -10.26 9.88
C VAL A 8 -11.16 -9.29 8.70
N LEU A 9 -11.44 -8.02 8.96
CA LEU A 9 -11.38 -6.96 7.96
C LEU A 9 -9.97 -6.79 7.39
N ARG A 10 -8.93 -6.76 8.24
CA ARG A 10 -7.53 -6.66 7.80
C ARG A 10 -7.09 -7.86 6.97
N VAL A 11 -7.49 -9.07 7.36
CA VAL A 11 -7.21 -10.29 6.58
C VAL A 11 -7.90 -10.21 5.21
N ALA A 12 -9.18 -9.81 5.16
CA ALA A 12 -9.91 -9.66 3.91
C ALA A 12 -9.27 -8.62 2.98
N ILE A 13 -8.84 -7.48 3.53
CA ILE A 13 -8.13 -6.43 2.78
C ILE A 13 -6.79 -6.97 2.25
N LEU A 14 -6.01 -7.66 3.08
CA LEU A 14 -4.74 -8.25 2.68
C LEU A 14 -4.92 -9.25 1.52
N LEU A 15 -5.90 -10.15 1.62
CA LEU A 15 -6.22 -11.10 0.56
C LEU A 15 -6.67 -10.40 -0.72
N SER A 16 -7.43 -9.29 -0.61
CA SER A 16 -7.81 -8.49 -1.77
C SER A 16 -6.60 -7.89 -2.49
N TYR A 17 -5.61 -7.37 -1.74
CA TYR A 17 -4.38 -6.85 -2.32
C TYR A 17 -3.53 -7.93 -2.98
N PHE A 18 -3.42 -9.12 -2.37
CA PHE A 18 -2.76 -10.26 -3.01
C PHE A 18 -3.46 -10.65 -4.31
N SER A 19 -4.80 -10.70 -4.32
CA SER A 19 -5.56 -10.97 -5.54
C SER A 19 -5.29 -9.94 -6.63
N ILE A 20 -5.30 -8.65 -6.30
CA ILE A 20 -4.98 -7.55 -7.23
C ILE A 20 -3.56 -7.69 -7.77
N LEU A 21 -2.57 -7.91 -6.91
CA LEU A 21 -1.17 -8.06 -7.31
C LEU A 21 -0.94 -9.27 -8.22
N CYS A 22 -1.55 -10.42 -7.88
CA CYS A 22 -1.47 -11.62 -8.70
C CYS A 22 -2.10 -11.41 -10.08
N ASN A 23 -3.29 -10.82 -10.14
CA ASN A 23 -3.96 -10.52 -11.41
C ASN A 23 -3.16 -9.52 -12.24
N TYR A 24 -2.64 -8.45 -11.63
CA TYR A 24 -1.81 -7.48 -12.33
C TYR A 24 -0.52 -8.09 -12.90
N LYS A 25 0.13 -8.99 -12.13
CA LYS A 25 1.33 -9.71 -12.60
C LYS A 25 1.03 -10.75 -13.67
N ALA A 26 -0.19 -11.28 -13.71
CA ALA A 26 -0.62 -12.20 -14.75
C ALA A 26 -0.88 -11.50 -16.09
N ILE A 27 -1.03 -10.17 -16.10
CA ILE A 27 -1.19 -9.41 -17.35
C ILE A 27 0.18 -9.24 -18.02
N ASP A 28 0.30 -9.81 -19.21
CA ASP A 28 1.46 -9.61 -20.06
C ASP A 28 1.32 -8.28 -20.83
N MET A 29 1.99 -7.25 -20.34
CA MET A 29 2.07 -5.94 -20.99
C MET A 29 3.50 -5.73 -21.51
N PRO A 30 3.67 -5.21 -22.74
CA PRO A 30 5.00 -4.94 -23.29
C PRO A 30 5.82 -3.97 -22.43
N ALA A 31 5.15 -3.08 -21.68
CA ALA A 31 5.81 -2.20 -20.71
C ALA A 31 6.52 -2.96 -19.57
N HIS A 32 6.05 -4.16 -19.19
CA HIS A 32 6.69 -5.00 -18.17
C HIS A 32 8.02 -5.61 -18.62
N GLN A 33 8.28 -5.68 -19.93
CA GLN A 33 9.50 -6.28 -20.49
C GLN A 33 10.65 -5.28 -20.65
N THR A 34 10.42 -4.00 -20.34
CA THR A 34 11.46 -2.95 -20.33
C THR A 34 12.24 -2.94 -19.01
N TYR A 35 13.43 -2.31 -19.01
CA TYR A 35 14.28 -2.21 -17.82
C TYR A 35 13.54 -1.54 -16.65
N GLY A 36 13.39 -2.26 -15.53
CA GLY A 36 12.62 -1.85 -14.35
C GLY A 36 11.21 -2.47 -14.25
N GLY A 37 10.66 -3.01 -15.34
CA GLY A 37 9.38 -3.72 -15.38
C GLY A 37 8.24 -3.01 -14.63
N SER A 38 7.44 -3.75 -13.86
CA SER A 38 6.33 -3.18 -13.08
C SER A 38 6.76 -2.19 -11.99
N TRP A 39 8.02 -2.24 -11.52
CA TRP A 39 8.51 -1.39 -10.43
C TRP A 39 8.69 0.07 -10.85
N LYS A 40 8.61 0.37 -12.15
CA LYS A 40 8.56 1.73 -12.67
C LYS A 40 7.27 2.47 -12.32
N PHE A 41 6.20 1.75 -12.01
CA PHE A 41 4.89 2.34 -11.73
C PHE A 41 4.73 2.59 -10.24
N LEU A 42 4.56 3.86 -9.84
CA LEU A 42 4.29 4.22 -8.44
C LEU A 42 3.07 3.49 -7.88
N THR A 43 2.02 3.28 -8.70
CA THR A 43 0.84 2.51 -8.30
C THR A 43 1.18 1.08 -7.90
N PHE A 44 2.09 0.43 -8.63
CA PHE A 44 2.51 -0.93 -8.28
C PHE A 44 3.29 -0.93 -6.95
N ILE A 45 4.19 0.04 -6.77
CA ILE A 45 4.92 0.21 -5.50
C ILE A 45 3.95 0.47 -4.34
N ASP A 46 2.97 1.35 -4.53
CA ASP A 46 1.95 1.66 -3.52
C ASP A 46 1.16 0.41 -3.14
N LEU A 47 0.71 -0.40 -4.11
CA LEU A 47 0.03 -1.67 -3.82
C LEU A 47 0.89 -2.65 -3.02
N VAL A 48 2.18 -2.73 -3.32
CA VAL A 48 3.12 -3.54 -2.52
C VAL A 48 3.25 -2.97 -1.12
N ILE A 49 3.39 -1.65 -0.96
CA ILE A 49 3.43 -0.98 0.35
C ILE A 49 2.16 -1.28 1.15
N GLN A 50 0.97 -1.16 0.54
CA GLN A 50 -0.31 -1.47 1.18
C GLN A 50 -0.38 -2.94 1.59
N ALA A 51 -0.01 -3.87 0.71
CA ALA A 51 -0.01 -5.31 1.00
C ALA A 51 0.94 -5.64 2.17
N VAL A 52 2.15 -5.08 2.19
CA VAL A 52 3.10 -5.28 3.29
C VAL A 52 2.57 -4.65 4.58
N PHE A 53 1.98 -3.45 4.52
CA PHE A 53 1.38 -2.80 5.69
C PHE A 53 0.25 -3.63 6.30
N PHE A 54 -0.72 -4.08 5.50
CA PHE A 54 -1.80 -4.95 5.99
C PHE A 54 -1.28 -6.32 6.44
N GLY A 55 -0.19 -6.82 5.83
CA GLY A 55 0.54 -8.00 6.31
C GLY A 55 1.10 -7.81 7.73
N VAL A 56 1.72 -6.66 7.99
CA VAL A 56 2.20 -6.29 9.33
C VAL A 56 1.03 -6.14 10.32
N CYS A 57 -0.10 -5.57 9.90
CA CYS A 57 -1.31 -5.50 10.73
C CYS A 57 -1.82 -6.88 11.12
N VAL A 58 -1.95 -7.81 10.15
CA VAL A 58 -2.38 -9.20 10.40
C VAL A 58 -1.38 -9.95 11.29
N LEU A 59 -0.08 -9.73 11.09
CA LEU A 59 0.95 -10.33 11.94
C LEU A 59 0.85 -9.79 13.39
N THR A 60 0.60 -8.49 13.55
CA THR A 60 0.41 -7.86 14.88
C THR A 60 -0.77 -8.47 15.61
N ASP A 61 -1.85 -8.67 14.88
CA ASP A 61 -3.09 -9.28 15.34
C ASP A 61 -2.88 -10.73 15.78
N LEU A 62 -2.20 -11.53 14.95
CA LEU A 62 -1.82 -12.89 15.30
C LEU A 62 -0.91 -12.96 16.53
N SER A 63 0.11 -12.10 16.60
CA SER A 63 1.00 -12.01 17.77
C SER A 63 0.22 -11.66 19.04
N ARG A 64 -0.72 -10.72 18.99
CA ARG A 64 -1.58 -10.37 20.14
C ARG A 64 -2.41 -11.56 20.62
N LEU A 65 -2.96 -12.34 19.70
CA LEU A 65 -3.76 -13.52 20.04
C LEU A 65 -2.90 -14.60 20.71
N LEU A 66 -1.68 -14.84 20.20
CA LEU A 66 -0.75 -15.82 20.76
C LEU A 66 -0.19 -15.39 22.13
N THR A 67 0.00 -14.09 22.36
CA THR A 67 0.54 -13.56 23.62
C THR A 67 -0.50 -13.55 24.76
N LYS A 68 -1.81 -13.55 24.47
CA LYS A 68 -2.90 -13.40 25.46
C LYS A 68 -3.02 -14.52 26.52
N GLY A 69 -2.10 -15.48 26.55
CA GLY A 69 -2.00 -16.52 27.57
C GLY A 69 -0.57 -17.03 27.81
N SER A 70 0.45 -16.29 27.34
CA SER A 70 1.86 -16.68 27.49
C SER A 70 2.61 -15.64 28.32
N GLU A 71 3.27 -16.06 29.39
CA GLU A 71 4.15 -15.20 30.22
C GLU A 71 5.53 -14.97 29.57
N ASN A 72 5.60 -14.98 28.24
CA ASN A 72 6.86 -14.87 27.51
C ASN A 72 7.22 -13.40 27.23
N GLN A 73 8.12 -12.86 28.06
CA GLN A 73 8.61 -11.48 27.96
C GLN A 73 9.20 -11.13 26.58
N GLU A 74 9.76 -12.10 25.85
CA GLU A 74 10.32 -11.84 24.51
C GLU A 74 9.23 -11.63 23.46
N GLN A 75 8.13 -12.40 23.50
CA GLN A 75 6.99 -12.21 22.58
C GLN A 75 6.35 -10.83 22.77
N ASP A 76 6.22 -10.40 24.02
CA ASP A 76 5.75 -9.06 24.37
C ASP A 76 6.64 -7.95 23.78
N ARG A 77 7.96 -8.15 23.80
CA ARG A 77 8.92 -7.21 23.20
C ARG A 77 8.79 -7.17 21.69
N GLN A 78 8.64 -8.33 21.04
CA GLN A 78 8.42 -8.41 19.59
C GLN A 78 7.10 -7.76 19.18
N LEU A 79 6.03 -7.98 19.93
CA LEU A 79 4.73 -7.35 19.68
C LEU A 79 4.82 -5.82 19.74
N ARG A 80 5.52 -5.25 20.73
CA ARG A 80 5.73 -3.79 20.82
C ARG A 80 6.49 -3.25 19.62
N LYS A 81 7.54 -3.95 19.15
CA LYS A 81 8.29 -3.57 17.94
C LYS A 81 7.38 -3.60 16.70
N LEU A 82 6.54 -4.62 16.58
CA LEU A 82 5.65 -4.80 15.43
C LEU A 82 4.55 -3.73 15.39
N ILE A 83 3.97 -3.37 16.54
CA ILE A 83 3.05 -2.23 16.67
C ILE A 83 3.75 -0.93 16.27
N GLY A 84 4.99 -0.71 16.73
CA GLY A 84 5.77 0.47 16.36
C GLY A 84 6.06 0.53 14.86
N LEU A 85 6.44 -0.60 14.25
CA LEU A 85 6.66 -0.72 12.80
C LEU A 85 5.37 -0.42 12.02
N ARG A 86 4.25 -1.01 12.43
CA ARG A 86 2.93 -0.77 11.83
C ARG A 86 2.58 0.72 11.83
N ASP A 87 2.68 1.37 12.98
CA ASP A 87 2.30 2.77 13.13
C ASP A 87 3.24 3.70 12.35
N TRP A 88 4.53 3.37 12.32
CA TRP A 88 5.52 4.08 11.49
C TRP A 88 5.22 3.91 9.99
N MET A 89 5.00 2.69 9.53
CA MET A 89 4.66 2.40 8.12
C MET A 89 3.39 3.11 7.68
N MET A 90 2.37 3.13 8.54
CA MET A 90 1.13 3.83 8.29
C MET A 90 1.37 5.32 8.04
N ALA A 91 2.14 5.96 8.93
CA ALA A 91 2.38 7.39 8.90
C ALA A 91 3.29 7.84 7.76
N VAL A 92 4.30 7.04 7.45
CA VAL A 92 5.41 7.43 6.56
C VAL A 92 5.22 6.95 5.13
N LEU A 93 4.58 5.80 4.94
CA LEU A 93 4.49 5.15 3.63
C LEU A 93 3.04 5.00 3.21
N ALA A 94 2.27 4.16 3.90
CA ALA A 94 0.96 3.72 3.42
C ALA A 94 -0.01 4.88 3.22
N PHE A 95 -0.17 5.77 4.21
CA PHE A 95 -1.06 6.93 4.10
C PHE A 95 -0.59 7.96 3.07
N PRO A 96 0.62 8.56 3.16
CA PRO A 96 1.02 9.64 2.25
C PRO A 96 1.15 9.16 0.79
N VAL A 97 1.71 7.97 0.55
CA VAL A 97 1.84 7.43 -0.81
C VAL A 97 0.48 7.07 -1.39
N GLY A 98 -0.37 6.40 -0.60
CA GLY A 98 -1.71 6.02 -1.05
C GLY A 98 -2.59 7.23 -1.38
N VAL A 99 -2.59 8.26 -0.54
CA VAL A 99 -3.31 9.53 -0.83
C VAL A 99 -2.76 10.17 -2.10
N PHE A 100 -1.45 10.24 -2.26
CA PHE A 100 -0.81 10.85 -3.43
C PHE A 100 -1.17 10.12 -4.72
N VAL A 101 -1.01 8.79 -4.76
CA VAL A 101 -1.29 7.96 -5.95
C VAL A 101 -2.75 8.08 -6.37
N VAL A 102 -3.68 7.92 -5.43
CA VAL A 102 -5.13 8.00 -5.71
C VAL A 102 -5.49 9.40 -6.20
N THR A 103 -5.06 10.44 -5.49
CA THR A 103 -5.41 11.83 -5.83
C THR A 103 -4.84 12.22 -7.18
N MET A 104 -3.55 11.97 -7.42
CA MET A 104 -2.90 12.32 -8.69
C MET A 104 -3.48 11.54 -9.86
N PHE A 105 -3.69 10.23 -9.69
CA PHE A 105 -4.26 9.41 -10.75
C PHE A 105 -5.62 9.92 -11.18
N TRP A 106 -6.58 10.07 -10.25
CA TRP A 106 -7.94 10.49 -10.61
C TRP A 106 -8.01 11.93 -11.09
N THR A 107 -7.20 12.83 -10.54
CA THR A 107 -7.15 14.23 -11.00
C THR A 107 -6.70 14.30 -12.45
N LEU A 108 -5.59 13.64 -12.78
CA LEU A 108 -5.08 13.61 -14.15
C LEU A 108 -5.99 12.80 -15.07
N TYR A 109 -6.56 11.69 -14.59
CA TYR A 109 -7.52 10.87 -15.35
C TYR A 109 -8.75 11.67 -15.78
N LEU A 110 -9.26 12.53 -14.90
CA LEU A 110 -10.40 13.41 -15.19
C LEU A 110 -10.02 14.61 -16.08
N TYR A 111 -8.78 15.10 -15.97
CA TYR A 111 -8.28 16.20 -16.80
C TYR A 111 -8.00 15.76 -18.23
N ASP A 112 -7.09 14.79 -18.39
CA ASP A 112 -6.79 14.10 -19.63
C ASP A 112 -6.26 12.71 -19.30
N ARG A 113 -7.15 11.72 -19.49
CA ARG A 113 -6.89 10.32 -19.21
C ARG A 113 -5.64 9.80 -19.91
N ASP A 114 -5.38 10.22 -21.15
CA ASP A 114 -4.30 9.66 -21.95
C ASP A 114 -2.90 10.06 -21.41
N LEU A 115 -2.82 11.02 -20.47
CA LEU A 115 -1.59 11.38 -19.75
C LEU A 115 -1.10 10.30 -18.78
N VAL A 116 -2.01 9.54 -18.16
CA VAL A 116 -1.66 8.57 -17.09
C VAL A 116 -2.12 7.16 -17.41
N TYR A 117 -3.19 7.05 -18.19
CA TYR A 117 -3.83 5.79 -18.55
C TYR A 117 -4.26 5.89 -20.02
N PRO A 118 -3.35 5.69 -20.99
CA PRO A 118 -3.72 5.68 -22.40
C PRO A 118 -4.77 4.61 -22.70
N ARG A 119 -5.71 4.89 -23.60
CA ARG A 119 -6.81 3.97 -23.98
C ARG A 119 -6.35 2.57 -24.39
N LEU A 120 -5.12 2.43 -24.90
CA LEU A 120 -4.53 1.14 -25.22
C LEU A 120 -4.54 0.18 -24.01
N LEU A 121 -4.40 0.70 -22.78
CA LEU A 121 -4.40 -0.09 -21.55
C LEU A 121 -5.77 -0.72 -21.25
N ASP A 122 -6.88 -0.20 -21.79
CA ASP A 122 -8.20 -0.83 -21.63
C ASP A 122 -8.28 -2.23 -22.25
N ASN A 123 -7.41 -2.53 -23.21
CA ASN A 123 -7.33 -3.88 -23.81
C ASN A 123 -6.63 -4.89 -22.90
N PHE A 124 -5.90 -4.43 -21.89
CA PHE A 124 -5.08 -5.27 -21.00
C PHE A 124 -5.61 -5.29 -19.57
N ILE A 125 -5.96 -4.12 -19.03
CA ILE A 125 -6.33 -3.93 -17.63
C ILE A 125 -7.85 -3.77 -17.54
N PRO A 126 -8.57 -4.76 -16.99
CA PRO A 126 -10.01 -4.65 -16.82
C PRO A 126 -10.36 -3.59 -15.78
N GLN A 127 -11.55 -2.98 -15.92
CA GLN A 127 -11.98 -1.86 -15.08
C GLN A 127 -11.95 -2.17 -13.58
N TRP A 128 -12.31 -3.39 -13.18
CA TRP A 128 -12.26 -3.79 -11.76
C TRP A 128 -10.83 -3.75 -11.21
N LEU A 129 -9.84 -4.15 -12.01
CA LEU A 129 -8.44 -4.14 -11.61
C LEU A 129 -7.92 -2.71 -11.57
N ASN A 130 -8.29 -1.87 -12.55
CA ASN A 130 -7.98 -0.44 -12.52
C ASN A 130 -8.49 0.23 -11.22
N HIS A 131 -9.76 0.03 -10.85
CA HIS A 131 -10.27 0.52 -9.57
C HIS A 131 -9.60 -0.13 -8.35
N GLY A 132 -9.29 -1.43 -8.42
CA GLY A 132 -8.54 -2.15 -7.40
C GLY A 132 -7.13 -1.62 -7.18
N MET A 133 -6.50 -1.04 -8.21
CA MET A 133 -5.17 -0.46 -8.10
C MET A 133 -5.20 1.00 -7.67
N HIS A 134 -6.22 1.76 -8.10
CA HIS A 134 -6.21 3.22 -8.02
C HIS A 134 -7.31 3.85 -7.16
N THR A 135 -8.28 3.07 -6.68
CA THR A 135 -9.39 3.59 -5.84
C THR A 135 -9.39 2.97 -4.46
N THR A 136 -9.29 1.64 -4.37
CA THR A 136 -9.48 0.88 -3.12
C THR A 136 -8.47 1.21 -2.03
N VAL A 137 -7.28 1.70 -2.41
CA VAL A 137 -6.20 2.10 -1.50
C VAL A 137 -6.70 3.08 -0.43
N LEU A 138 -7.33 4.17 -0.85
CA LEU A 138 -7.72 5.24 0.06
C LEU A 138 -8.85 4.84 1.03
N PRO A 139 -9.97 4.22 0.59
CA PRO A 139 -10.98 3.68 1.50
C PRO A 139 -10.42 2.69 2.51
N PHE A 140 -9.55 1.75 2.10
CA PHE A 140 -9.00 0.74 3.00
C PHE A 140 -8.12 1.36 4.09
N ILE A 141 -7.26 2.31 3.71
CA ILE A 141 -6.44 3.08 4.66
C ILE A 141 -7.32 3.87 5.63
N ILE A 142 -8.35 4.57 5.14
CA ILE A 142 -9.25 5.37 5.98
C ILE A 142 -9.98 4.46 6.98
N ILE A 143 -10.49 3.32 6.52
CA ILE A 143 -11.16 2.34 7.38
C ILE A 143 -10.20 1.83 8.46
N GLU A 144 -8.94 1.54 8.12
CA GLU A 144 -7.92 1.14 9.09
C GLU A 144 -7.62 2.25 10.12
N MET A 145 -7.50 3.51 9.69
CA MET A 145 -7.33 4.66 10.61
C MET A 145 -8.52 4.84 11.55
N ARG A 146 -9.74 4.57 11.07
CA ARG A 146 -10.96 4.70 11.86
C ARG A 146 -11.15 3.56 12.86
N THR A 147 -10.76 2.35 12.47
CA THR A 147 -10.92 1.15 13.31
C THR A 147 -9.78 0.95 14.29
N THR A 148 -8.61 1.56 14.04
CA THR A 148 -7.41 1.39 14.86
C THR A 148 -6.74 2.72 15.16
N HIS A 149 -6.53 2.97 16.45
CA HIS A 149 -5.71 4.09 16.88
C HIS A 149 -4.23 3.81 16.62
N HIS A 150 -3.60 4.63 15.78
CA HIS A 150 -2.17 4.57 15.47
C HIS A 150 -1.44 5.71 16.19
N GLN A 151 -0.25 5.43 16.74
CA GLN A 151 0.62 6.45 17.31
C GLN A 151 1.56 6.99 16.23
N TYR A 152 1.28 8.21 15.76
CA TYR A 152 2.06 8.82 14.69
C TYR A 152 3.43 9.31 15.20
N PRO A 153 4.52 9.12 14.43
CA PRO A 153 5.81 9.73 14.73
C PRO A 153 5.72 11.26 14.69
N SER A 154 6.75 11.95 15.19
CA SER A 154 6.79 13.41 15.14
C SER A 154 6.67 13.93 13.70
N LYS A 155 5.87 14.97 13.50
CA LYS A 155 5.62 15.60 12.19
C LYS A 155 6.89 15.80 11.32
N PRO A 156 8.02 16.34 11.84
CA PRO A 156 9.21 16.53 11.01
C PRO A 156 9.86 15.21 10.55
N CYS A 157 9.84 14.18 11.38
CA CYS A 157 10.36 12.85 11.01
C CYS A 157 9.54 12.23 9.88
N GLY A 158 8.20 12.35 9.95
CA GLY A 158 7.30 11.92 8.89
C GLY A 158 7.57 12.64 7.56
N THR A 159 7.68 13.96 7.59
CA THR A 159 7.95 14.75 6.38
C THR A 159 9.30 14.40 5.75
N ILE A 160 10.37 14.28 6.54
CA ILE A 160 11.71 13.91 6.02
C ILE A 160 11.67 12.53 5.35
N ALA A 161 10.97 11.57 5.94
CA ALA A 161 10.90 10.23 5.40
C ALA A 161 10.07 10.17 4.10
N VAL A 162 8.96 10.92 4.02
CA VAL A 162 8.18 11.06 2.77
C VAL A 162 9.02 11.74 1.68
N CYS A 163 9.73 12.83 2.01
CA CYS A 163 10.63 13.50 1.06
C CYS A 163 11.73 12.56 0.57
N SER A 164 12.34 11.78 1.46
CA SER A 164 13.37 10.81 1.10
C SER A 164 12.83 9.73 0.16
N PHE A 165 11.64 9.20 0.43
CA PHE A 165 10.97 8.24 -0.45
C PHE A 165 10.67 8.84 -1.84
N ALA A 166 10.13 10.07 -1.87
CA ALA A 166 9.83 10.77 -3.12
C ALA A 166 11.09 10.98 -3.97
N VAL A 167 12.19 11.44 -3.36
CA VAL A 167 13.49 11.61 -4.04
C VAL A 167 14.00 10.26 -4.57
N GLY A 168 13.96 9.21 -3.76
CA GLY A 168 14.36 7.86 -4.17
C GLY A 168 13.56 7.34 -5.37
N TYR A 169 12.23 7.53 -5.36
CA TYR A 169 11.37 7.15 -6.47
C TYR A 169 11.67 7.93 -7.75
N VAL A 170 11.87 9.25 -7.65
CA VAL A 170 12.23 10.09 -8.80
C VAL A 170 13.55 9.64 -9.41
N ILE A 171 14.57 9.39 -8.59
CA ILE A 171 15.88 8.89 -9.05
C ILE A 171 15.71 7.55 -9.77
N CYS A 172 15.02 6.59 -9.16
CA CYS A 172 14.79 5.28 -9.75
C CYS A 172 14.05 5.36 -11.09
N THR A 173 13.05 6.23 -11.18
CA THR A 173 12.27 6.47 -12.41
C THR A 173 13.13 7.07 -13.53
N VAL A 174 13.99 8.04 -13.19
CA VAL A 174 14.91 8.66 -14.15
C VAL A 174 15.92 7.65 -14.66
N VAL A 175 16.51 6.85 -13.76
CA VAL A 175 17.46 5.78 -14.12
C VAL A 175 16.81 4.74 -15.04
N SER A 176 15.59 4.28 -14.73
CA SER A 176 14.82 3.33 -15.57
C SER A 176 14.31 3.92 -16.90
N LYS A 177 14.52 5.21 -17.16
CA LYS A 177 14.30 5.82 -18.48
C LYS A 177 15.58 5.95 -19.30
N ILE A 178 16.74 5.99 -18.66
CA ILE A 178 18.05 6.16 -19.31
C ILE A 178 18.65 4.81 -19.73
N LEU A 179 18.38 3.74 -18.95
CA LEU A 179 18.78 2.36 -19.20
C LEU A 179 17.68 1.59 -19.94
#